data_AF-A0A9D8DMB0-F1
#
_entry.id   AF-A0A9D8DMB0-F1
#
_cell.length_a   1.000
_cell.length_b   1.000
_cell.length_c   1.000
_cell.angle_alpha   90.00
_cell.angle_beta   90.00
_cell.angle_gamma   90.00
#
_symmetry.space_group_name_H-M   'P 1'
#
loop_
_entity.id
_entity.type
_entity.pdbx_description
1 polymer ?
#
loop_
_entity_poly.entity_id
_entity_poly.type
_entity_poly.pdbx_seq_one_letter_code
_entity_poly.pdbx_strand_id
1 'polypeptide(L)'
;MTTEGDLGARLRAAKLRALAADLLGDLPAEVDAVPLGDGAALRFGDTGVVLVADRGGERALGPALAWAVRAELDTVLVLADDAEVAGVLARRAGLFDLDVRVRTVEGRTTTPATAAAHLPMVVADPAALAAVEPLRAAGATVVVEHGVVLAEIDGLEVGRVVAGPEGPTLEVGVGRYDREAAAVMEAVRSHAELTAGVLAAVRANRRTEASPHLLNRIGRARWLRADLLAAPAVVGATELRAVEPPLPRDNLLDPVPAAAAGSSADGPLVVVASVGVDLDLVPTAADTRDRHHPTAELVLVLPPRDLYPVVDALAARLRRPARSVAVPGSWPS
;
A
#
# COMPACT_ATOMS: atom_id res chain seq x y z
N MET A 1 24.29 15.43 -22.49
CA MET A 1 23.40 14.41 -23.06
C MET A 1 22.27 14.22 -22.05
N THR A 2 21.15 14.89 -22.29
CA THR A 2 19.96 14.88 -21.41
C THR A 2 19.34 13.48 -21.46
N THR A 3 19.18 12.81 -20.33
CA THR A 3 18.55 11.48 -20.29
C THR A 3 17.04 11.60 -20.48
N GLU A 4 16.38 10.52 -20.91
CA GLU A 4 14.92 10.49 -21.09
C GLU A 4 14.15 10.84 -19.80
N GLY A 5 14.69 10.44 -18.64
CA GLY A 5 14.15 10.82 -17.33
C GLY A 5 14.25 12.32 -17.03
N ASP A 6 15.33 12.98 -17.44
CA ASP A 6 15.53 14.41 -17.25
C ASP A 6 14.58 15.24 -18.16
N LEU A 7 14.29 14.76 -19.37
CA LEU A 7 13.26 15.35 -20.22
C LEU A 7 11.87 15.21 -19.59
N GLY A 8 11.50 14.03 -19.08
CA GLY A 8 10.22 13.79 -18.44
C GLY A 8 9.98 14.69 -17.22
N ALA A 9 10.99 14.83 -16.36
CA ALA A 9 10.92 15.73 -15.20
C ALA A 9 10.72 17.20 -15.62
N ARG A 10 11.45 17.67 -16.64
CA ARG A 10 11.30 19.04 -17.17
C ARG A 10 9.93 19.30 -17.76
N LEU A 11 9.34 18.32 -18.47
CA LEU A 11 7.99 18.45 -19.02
C LEU A 11 6.93 18.54 -17.91
N ARG A 12 7.05 17.73 -16.86
CA ARG A 12 6.15 17.79 -15.69
C ARG A 12 6.28 19.12 -14.95
N ALA A 13 7.50 19.62 -14.76
CA ALA A 13 7.74 20.92 -14.16
C ALA A 13 7.11 22.06 -14.97
N ALA A 14 7.29 22.05 -16.30
CA ALA A 14 6.68 23.04 -17.19
C ALA A 14 5.14 22.97 -17.18
N LYS A 15 4.58 21.75 -17.22
CA LYS A 15 3.14 21.51 -17.13
C LYS A 15 2.57 22.02 -15.80
N LEU A 16 3.22 21.68 -14.68
CA LEU A 16 2.82 22.13 -13.35
C LEU A 16 2.83 23.66 -13.25
N ARG A 17 3.90 24.32 -13.71
CA ARG A 17 3.99 25.79 -13.70
C ARG A 17 2.85 26.42 -14.50
N ALA A 18 2.53 25.86 -15.67
CA ALA A 18 1.42 26.35 -16.50
C ALA A 18 0.06 26.19 -15.80
N LEU A 19 -0.23 25.02 -15.22
CA LEU A 19 -1.48 24.75 -14.50
C LEU A 19 -1.60 25.60 -13.23
N ALA A 20 -0.50 25.79 -12.50
CA ALA A 20 -0.47 26.61 -11.30
C ALA A 20 -0.71 28.09 -11.62
N ALA A 21 -0.19 28.60 -12.75
CA ALA A 21 -0.48 29.96 -13.20
C ALA A 21 -1.98 30.14 -13.53
N ASP A 22 -2.58 29.16 -14.20
CA ASP A 22 -4.02 29.20 -14.49
C ASP A 22 -4.88 29.12 -13.21
N LEU A 23 -4.41 28.44 -12.15
CA LEU A 23 -5.12 28.24 -10.89
C LEU A 23 -4.97 29.38 -9.88
N LEU A 24 -3.77 29.94 -9.77
CA LEU A 24 -3.38 30.87 -8.71
C LEU A 24 -3.13 32.30 -9.23
N GLY A 25 -3.20 32.50 -10.55
CA GLY A 25 -2.84 33.75 -11.22
C GLY A 25 -1.38 33.77 -11.67
N ASP A 26 -0.95 34.89 -12.24
CA ASP A 26 0.39 35.04 -12.81
C ASP A 26 1.49 34.73 -11.79
N LEU A 27 2.28 33.68 -12.08
CA LEU A 27 3.40 33.27 -11.25
C LEU A 27 4.66 34.08 -11.59
N PRO A 28 5.34 34.66 -10.58
CA PRO A 28 6.64 35.30 -10.76
C PRO A 28 7.67 34.36 -11.41
N ALA A 29 8.69 34.95 -12.05
CA ALA A 29 9.73 34.19 -12.74
C ALA A 29 10.51 33.27 -11.79
N GLU A 30 10.62 33.65 -10.52
CA GLU A 30 11.37 32.94 -9.47
C GLU A 30 10.64 31.70 -8.92
N VAL A 31 9.36 31.52 -9.24
CA VAL A 31 8.54 30.42 -8.72
C VAL A 31 8.73 29.16 -9.55
N ASP A 32 9.76 28.38 -9.23
CA ASP A 32 10.06 27.17 -9.99
C ASP A 32 9.39 25.92 -9.44
N ALA A 33 9.01 25.03 -10.37
CA ALA A 33 8.60 23.68 -10.05
C ALA A 33 9.83 22.80 -9.83
N VAL A 34 9.82 22.04 -8.74
CA VAL A 34 10.86 21.09 -8.36
C VAL A 34 10.36 19.65 -8.48
N PRO A 35 11.24 18.67 -8.73
CA PRO A 35 10.85 17.26 -8.68
C PRO A 35 10.33 16.85 -7.29
N LEU A 36 9.26 16.06 -7.27
CA LEU A 36 8.73 15.44 -6.06
C LEU A 36 8.36 13.98 -6.37
N GLY A 37 9.26 13.05 -6.03
CA GLY A 37 9.15 11.67 -6.51
C GLY A 37 9.16 11.65 -8.05
N ASP A 38 8.21 10.94 -8.65
CA ASP A 38 8.01 10.93 -10.10
C ASP A 38 7.19 12.13 -10.62
N GLY A 39 6.60 12.91 -9.71
CA GLY A 39 5.82 14.10 -10.00
C GLY A 39 6.63 15.40 -9.92
N ALA A 40 5.91 16.51 -9.83
CA ALA A 40 6.49 17.84 -9.61
C ALA A 40 5.73 18.58 -8.51
N ALA A 41 6.40 19.48 -7.82
CA ALA A 41 5.81 20.34 -6.81
C ALA A 41 6.27 21.80 -6.99
N LEU A 42 5.42 22.74 -6.64
CA LEU A 42 5.67 24.17 -6.73
C LEU A 42 5.03 24.85 -5.54
N ARG A 43 5.73 25.82 -4.95
CA ARG A 43 5.22 26.61 -3.84
C ARG A 43 4.92 28.03 -4.30
N PHE A 44 3.73 28.53 -3.98
CA PHE A 44 3.36 29.93 -4.15
C PHE A 44 2.71 30.45 -2.85
N GLY A 45 3.45 31.29 -2.12
CA GLY A 45 3.03 31.74 -0.78
C GLY A 45 2.97 30.59 0.24
N ASP A 46 1.78 30.39 0.82
CA ASP A 46 1.39 29.32 1.73
C ASP A 46 0.76 28.10 1.02
N THR A 47 0.65 28.17 -0.31
CA THR A 47 -0.02 27.15 -1.12
C THR A 47 1.01 26.32 -1.88
N GLY A 48 0.92 25.01 -1.71
CA GLY A 48 1.66 24.05 -2.52
C GLY A 48 0.81 23.51 -3.66
N VAL A 49 1.38 23.38 -4.85
CA VAL A 49 0.74 22.71 -6.00
C VAL A 49 1.59 21.51 -6.39
N VAL A 50 0.99 20.34 -6.43
CA VAL A 50 1.67 19.08 -6.76
C VAL A 50 1.01 18.47 -7.98
N LEU A 51 1.79 18.16 -9.01
CA LEU A 51 1.37 17.35 -10.15
C LEU A 51 1.85 15.92 -9.92
N VAL A 52 0.91 14.98 -9.79
CA VAL A 52 1.23 13.56 -9.62
C VAL A 52 1.64 12.94 -10.95
N ALA A 53 2.43 11.87 -10.90
CA ALA A 53 2.79 11.11 -12.08
C ALA A 53 1.66 10.15 -12.50
N ASP A 54 1.66 9.75 -13.77
CA ASP A 54 0.64 8.84 -14.32
C ASP A 54 0.70 7.44 -13.68
N ARG A 55 1.90 6.91 -13.42
CA ARG A 55 2.07 5.61 -12.75
C ARG A 55 2.19 5.79 -11.25
N GLY A 56 1.45 4.96 -10.50
CA GLY A 56 1.50 4.95 -9.04
C GLY A 56 0.92 6.21 -8.40
N GLY A 57 0.15 6.99 -9.16
CA GLY A 57 -0.33 8.32 -8.74
C GLY A 57 -1.19 8.27 -7.49
N GLU A 58 -1.88 7.16 -7.23
CA GLU A 58 -2.66 6.91 -6.02
C GLU A 58 -1.83 6.91 -4.73
N ARG A 59 -0.50 6.73 -4.85
CA ARG A 59 0.46 6.78 -3.73
C ARG A 59 1.21 8.12 -3.62
N ALA A 60 0.82 9.14 -4.39
CA ALA A 60 1.51 10.42 -4.41
C ALA A 60 1.11 11.36 -3.26
N LEU A 61 0.04 11.06 -2.52
CA LEU A 61 -0.46 11.94 -1.46
C LEU A 61 0.52 12.04 -0.30
N GLY A 62 1.10 10.92 0.14
CA GLY A 62 2.07 10.89 1.23
C GLY A 62 3.27 11.83 1.01
N PRO A 63 4.00 11.70 -0.11
CA PRO A 63 5.06 12.63 -0.48
C PRO A 63 4.61 14.10 -0.55
N ALA A 64 3.42 14.38 -1.09
CA ALA A 64 2.87 15.73 -1.16
C ALA A 64 2.64 16.35 0.23
N LEU A 65 2.06 15.58 1.15
CA LEU A 65 1.82 16.03 2.53
C LEU A 65 3.13 16.16 3.31
N ALA A 66 4.06 15.22 3.16
CA ALA A 66 5.37 15.30 3.80
C ALA A 66 6.12 16.57 3.38
N TRP A 67 6.09 16.88 2.09
CA TRP A 67 6.66 18.11 1.55
C TRP A 67 5.96 19.35 2.10
N ALA A 68 4.63 19.37 2.11
CA ALA A 68 3.82 20.49 2.59
C ALA A 68 4.03 20.78 4.09
N VAL A 69 4.04 19.74 4.92
CA VAL A 69 4.32 19.87 6.37
C VAL A 69 5.72 20.42 6.60
N ARG A 70 6.73 19.92 5.88
CA ARG A 70 8.11 20.42 5.99
C ARG A 70 8.24 21.87 5.52
N ALA A 71 7.45 22.27 4.52
CA ALA A 71 7.46 23.62 3.97
C ALA A 71 6.51 24.59 4.70
N GLU A 72 5.81 24.12 5.75
CA GLU A 72 4.82 24.87 6.53
C GLU A 72 3.76 25.52 5.63
N LEU A 73 3.15 24.68 4.76
CA LEU A 73 2.09 25.11 3.85
C LEU A 73 0.72 24.89 4.47
N ASP A 74 -0.17 25.86 4.29
CA ASP A 74 -1.55 25.82 4.80
C ASP A 74 -2.48 25.06 3.85
N THR A 75 -2.21 25.16 2.55
CA THR A 75 -3.02 24.55 1.49
C THR A 75 -2.16 23.72 0.53
N VAL A 76 -2.69 22.56 0.12
CA VAL A 76 -2.06 21.70 -0.90
C VAL A 76 -3.06 21.41 -2.01
N LEU A 77 -2.77 21.85 -3.22
CA LEU A 77 -3.49 21.49 -4.44
C LEU A 77 -2.80 20.29 -5.09
N VAL A 78 -3.48 19.16 -5.17
CA VAL A 78 -2.98 17.94 -5.84
C VAL A 78 -3.68 17.80 -7.19
N LEU A 79 -2.89 17.74 -8.26
CA LEU A 79 -3.34 17.67 -9.64
C LEU A 79 -3.02 16.29 -10.20
N ALA A 80 -4.03 15.62 -10.76
CA ALA A 80 -3.89 14.32 -11.41
C ALA A 80 -4.57 14.32 -12.78
N ASP A 81 -3.92 13.73 -13.78
CA ASP A 81 -4.50 13.60 -15.12
C ASP A 81 -5.60 12.52 -15.15
N ASP A 82 -5.40 11.42 -14.42
CA ASP A 82 -6.36 10.33 -14.31
C ASP A 82 -7.44 10.66 -13.26
N ALA A 83 -8.71 10.61 -13.67
CA ALA A 83 -9.86 10.92 -12.82
C ALA A 83 -10.10 9.87 -11.72
N GLU A 84 -9.79 8.61 -11.94
CA GLU A 84 -9.89 7.54 -10.93
C GLU A 84 -8.81 7.73 -9.86
N VAL A 85 -7.58 8.03 -10.28
CA VAL A 85 -6.48 8.40 -9.37
C VAL A 85 -6.85 9.65 -8.57
N ALA A 86 -7.36 10.69 -9.23
CA ALA A 86 -7.81 11.91 -8.57
C ALA A 86 -8.90 11.62 -7.52
N GLY A 87 -9.84 10.72 -7.83
CA GLY A 87 -10.90 10.33 -6.91
C GLY A 87 -10.39 9.59 -5.66
N VAL A 88 -9.40 8.70 -5.83
CA VAL A 88 -8.73 8.02 -4.69
C VAL A 88 -7.99 9.04 -3.83
N LEU A 89 -7.20 9.92 -4.45
CA LEU A 89 -6.49 10.98 -3.74
C LEU A 89 -7.44 11.91 -3.01
N ALA A 90 -8.59 12.26 -3.60
CA ALA A 90 -9.62 13.10 -3.00
C ALA A 90 -10.26 12.45 -1.77
N ARG A 91 -10.58 11.14 -1.84
CA ARG A 91 -11.07 10.38 -0.68
C ARG A 91 -10.06 10.42 0.47
N ARG A 92 -8.79 10.12 0.17
CA ARG A 92 -7.71 10.11 1.17
C ARG A 92 -7.42 11.49 1.75
N ALA A 93 -7.44 12.53 0.91
CA ALA A 93 -7.28 13.93 1.32
C ALA A 93 -8.32 14.35 2.37
N GLY A 94 -9.56 13.89 2.23
CA GLY A 94 -10.65 14.13 3.19
C GLY A 94 -10.39 13.61 4.61
N LEU A 95 -9.42 12.71 4.80
CA LEU A 95 -9.06 12.13 6.09
C LEU A 95 -8.06 12.97 6.89
N PHE A 96 -7.52 14.03 6.30
CA PHE A 96 -6.57 14.96 6.93
C PHE A 96 -7.27 16.24 7.39
N ASP A 97 -6.70 16.89 8.41
CA ASP A 97 -7.10 18.21 8.90
C ASP A 97 -6.31 19.36 8.23
N LEU A 98 -5.49 19.04 7.21
CA LEU A 98 -4.89 19.98 6.29
C LEU A 98 -5.85 20.31 5.14
N ASP A 99 -5.81 21.53 4.61
CA ASP A 99 -6.60 21.90 3.42
C ASP A 99 -5.95 21.30 2.16
N VAL A 100 -6.33 20.05 1.88
CA VAL A 100 -5.85 19.31 0.71
C VAL A 100 -6.97 19.26 -0.32
N ARG A 101 -6.76 19.90 -1.46
CA ARG A 101 -7.75 19.97 -2.55
C ARG A 101 -7.22 19.20 -3.74
N VAL A 102 -7.99 18.23 -4.21
CA VAL A 102 -7.59 17.39 -5.34
C VAL A 102 -8.36 17.82 -6.59
N ARG A 103 -7.68 17.87 -7.73
CA ARG A 103 -8.26 18.27 -9.01
C ARG A 103 -7.83 17.33 -10.12
N THR A 104 -8.74 17.05 -11.04
CA THR A 104 -8.45 16.36 -12.30
C THR A 104 -7.97 17.36 -13.33
N VAL A 105 -6.99 17.00 -14.15
CA VAL A 105 -6.44 17.82 -15.23
C VAL A 105 -6.96 17.31 -16.57
N GLU A 106 -7.53 18.20 -17.37
CA GLU A 106 -7.88 17.95 -18.77
C GLU A 106 -7.25 19.04 -19.64
N GLY A 107 -6.13 18.69 -20.29
CA GLY A 107 -5.29 19.64 -21.03
C GLY A 107 -4.70 20.71 -20.10
N ARG A 108 -5.24 21.93 -20.19
CA ARG A 108 -4.89 23.07 -19.30
C ARG A 108 -5.96 23.38 -18.25
N THR A 109 -7.11 22.74 -18.35
CA THR A 109 -8.21 23.00 -17.42
C THR A 109 -8.13 22.04 -16.25
N THR A 110 -8.59 22.49 -15.09
CA THR A 110 -8.67 21.62 -13.92
C THR A 110 -10.04 21.72 -13.27
N THR A 111 -10.58 20.59 -12.85
CA THR A 111 -11.88 20.49 -12.18
C THR A 111 -11.70 19.85 -10.80
N PRO A 112 -12.46 20.25 -9.76
CA PRO A 112 -12.40 19.58 -8.47
C PRO A 112 -12.71 18.09 -8.63
N ALA A 113 -11.84 17.23 -8.07
CA ALA A 113 -12.06 15.79 -8.09
C ALA A 113 -13.16 15.41 -7.09
N THR A 114 -14.03 14.48 -7.47
CA THR A 114 -15.00 13.89 -6.55
C THR A 114 -14.34 12.71 -5.84
N ALA A 115 -14.44 12.65 -4.52
CA ALA A 115 -13.92 11.53 -3.74
C ALA A 115 -14.56 10.21 -4.22
N ALA A 116 -13.71 9.27 -4.65
CA ALA A 116 -14.16 7.95 -5.06
C ALA A 116 -14.70 7.18 -3.85
N ALA A 117 -15.74 6.37 -4.04
CA ALA A 117 -16.16 5.41 -3.03
C ALA A 117 -15.09 4.32 -2.82
N HIS A 118 -15.11 3.65 -1.68
CA HIS A 118 -14.33 2.42 -1.50
C HIS A 118 -14.77 1.35 -2.51
N LEU A 119 -13.81 0.53 -2.94
CA LEU A 119 -14.14 -0.67 -3.70
C LEU A 119 -15.05 -1.58 -2.87
N PRO A 120 -16.06 -2.22 -3.48
CA PRO A 120 -16.95 -3.10 -2.75
C PRO A 120 -16.18 -4.28 -2.13
N MET A 121 -16.60 -4.67 -0.92
CA MET A 121 -16.09 -5.90 -0.29
C MET A 121 -16.58 -7.10 -1.09
N VAL A 122 -15.65 -7.87 -1.65
CA VAL A 122 -15.98 -9.07 -2.43
C VAL A 122 -15.85 -10.30 -1.54
N VAL A 123 -16.97 -10.98 -1.29
CA VAL A 123 -16.97 -12.25 -0.56
C VAL A 123 -16.33 -13.31 -1.45
N ALA A 124 -15.38 -14.07 -0.89
CA ALA A 124 -14.76 -15.19 -1.59
C ALA A 124 -15.78 -16.26 -1.96
N ASP A 125 -15.64 -16.81 -3.16
CA ASP A 125 -16.40 -17.97 -3.61
C ASP A 125 -16.17 -19.17 -2.67
N PRO A 126 -17.22 -19.80 -2.11
CA PRO A 126 -17.09 -21.02 -1.32
C PRO A 126 -16.29 -22.14 -2.01
N ALA A 127 -16.39 -22.28 -3.34
CA ALA A 127 -15.60 -23.23 -4.10
C ALA A 127 -14.11 -22.86 -4.11
N ALA A 128 -13.79 -21.56 -4.14
CA ALA A 128 -12.41 -21.10 -4.01
C ALA A 128 -11.85 -21.34 -2.59
N LEU A 129 -12.68 -21.15 -1.55
CA LEU A 129 -12.30 -21.49 -0.17
C LEU A 129 -12.06 -22.99 0.00
N ALA A 130 -12.83 -23.85 -0.66
CA ALA A 130 -12.60 -25.29 -0.67
C ALA A 130 -11.30 -25.66 -1.41
N ALA A 131 -11.00 -24.97 -2.53
CA ALA A 131 -9.80 -25.25 -3.34
C ALA A 131 -8.48 -24.94 -2.60
N VAL A 132 -8.46 -23.96 -1.68
CA VAL A 132 -7.24 -23.61 -0.90
C VAL A 132 -7.02 -24.51 0.32
N GLU A 133 -7.99 -25.36 0.66
CA GLU A 133 -7.97 -26.20 1.86
C GLU A 133 -6.69 -27.05 2.02
N PRO A 134 -6.09 -27.63 0.97
CA PRO A 134 -4.84 -28.38 1.11
C PRO A 134 -3.68 -27.55 1.68
N LEU A 135 -3.56 -26.27 1.29
CA LEU A 135 -2.54 -25.37 1.84
C LEU A 135 -2.87 -24.98 3.28
N ARG A 136 -4.15 -24.75 3.59
CA ARG A 136 -4.60 -24.47 4.95
C ARG A 136 -4.30 -25.65 5.89
N ALA A 137 -4.63 -26.87 5.47
CA ALA A 137 -4.33 -28.10 6.19
C ALA A 137 -2.83 -28.31 6.38
N ALA A 138 -2.02 -27.86 5.40
CA ALA A 138 -0.57 -27.86 5.51
C ALA A 138 0.00 -26.74 6.41
N GLY A 139 -0.84 -25.88 7.00
CA GLY A 139 -0.46 -24.83 7.95
C GLY A 139 -0.27 -23.44 7.34
N ALA A 140 -0.77 -23.18 6.12
CA ALA A 140 -0.81 -21.84 5.54
C ALA A 140 -1.98 -21.03 6.12
N THR A 141 -1.77 -19.72 6.27
CA THR A 141 -2.85 -18.77 6.61
C THR A 141 -3.63 -18.43 5.34
N VAL A 142 -4.96 -18.58 5.37
CA VAL A 142 -5.82 -18.19 4.25
C VAL A 142 -6.18 -16.71 4.41
N VAL A 143 -5.94 -15.92 3.37
CA VAL A 143 -6.25 -14.48 3.32
C VAL A 143 -7.11 -14.22 2.08
N VAL A 144 -8.14 -13.41 2.23
CA VAL A 144 -8.98 -12.97 1.09
C VAL A 144 -8.73 -11.50 0.84
N GLU A 145 -8.33 -11.16 -0.38
CA GLU A 145 -8.14 -9.78 -0.81
C GLU A 145 -8.82 -9.54 -2.15
N HIS A 146 -9.76 -8.59 -2.20
CA HIS A 146 -10.52 -8.23 -3.38
C HIS A 146 -11.14 -9.44 -4.10
N GLY A 147 -11.67 -10.39 -3.32
CA GLY A 147 -12.30 -11.62 -3.80
C GLY A 147 -11.31 -12.74 -4.17
N VAL A 148 -10.00 -12.47 -4.13
CA VAL A 148 -8.98 -13.48 -4.39
C VAL A 148 -8.63 -14.22 -3.10
N VAL A 149 -8.73 -15.54 -3.12
CA VAL A 149 -8.31 -16.42 -2.03
C VAL A 149 -6.82 -16.72 -2.16
N LEU A 150 -6.05 -16.33 -1.14
CA LEU A 150 -4.60 -16.48 -1.04
C LEU A 150 -4.25 -17.43 0.11
N ALA A 151 -3.13 -18.13 -0.03
CA ALA A 151 -2.49 -18.87 1.04
C ALA A 151 -1.12 -18.27 1.34
N GLU A 152 -0.85 -17.99 2.61
CA GLU A 152 0.38 -17.35 3.07
C GLU A 152 1.15 -18.20 4.10
N ILE A 153 2.48 -18.17 4.01
CA ILE A 153 3.39 -18.63 5.07
C ILE A 153 4.20 -17.44 5.54
N ASP A 154 4.03 -17.05 6.81
CA ASP A 154 4.70 -15.89 7.42
C ASP A 154 4.59 -14.64 6.54
N GLY A 155 3.39 -14.40 6.00
CA GLY A 155 3.06 -13.28 5.13
C GLY A 155 3.51 -13.40 3.66
N LEU A 156 4.17 -14.49 3.25
CA LEU A 156 4.48 -14.73 1.84
C LEU A 156 3.36 -15.49 1.16
N GLU A 157 2.83 -14.97 0.06
CA GLU A 157 1.94 -15.73 -0.82
C GLU A 157 2.67 -16.95 -1.39
N VAL A 158 2.18 -18.14 -1.04
CA VAL A 158 2.69 -19.44 -1.53
C VAL A 158 1.68 -20.12 -2.45
N GLY A 159 0.46 -19.63 -2.49
CA GLY A 159 -0.53 -20.07 -3.45
C GLY A 159 -1.72 -19.11 -3.53
N ARG A 160 -2.46 -19.18 -4.62
CA ARG A 160 -3.68 -18.43 -4.83
C ARG A 160 -4.68 -19.24 -5.63
N VAL A 161 -5.96 -18.96 -5.43
CA VAL A 161 -7.02 -19.56 -6.23
C VAL A 161 -7.38 -18.62 -7.37
N VAL A 162 -7.36 -19.15 -8.59
CA VAL A 162 -7.72 -18.46 -9.82
C VAL A 162 -8.97 -19.08 -10.43
N ALA A 163 -9.68 -18.33 -11.28
CA ALA A 163 -10.75 -18.90 -12.07
C ALA A 163 -10.17 -19.85 -13.14
N GLY A 164 -10.61 -21.10 -13.15
CA GLY A 164 -10.30 -22.10 -14.17
C GLY A 164 -11.52 -22.49 -15.00
N PRO A 165 -11.31 -23.20 -16.13
CA PRO A 165 -12.40 -23.62 -17.04
C PRO A 165 -13.41 -24.58 -16.39
N GLU A 166 -12.98 -25.35 -15.39
CA GLU A 166 -13.80 -26.33 -14.66
C GLU A 166 -14.19 -25.85 -13.25
N GLY A 167 -13.89 -24.59 -12.93
CA GLY A 167 -14.08 -24.01 -11.60
C GLY A 167 -12.78 -23.44 -11.02
N PRO A 168 -12.80 -22.98 -9.75
CA PRO A 168 -11.62 -22.40 -9.10
C PRO A 168 -10.46 -23.41 -9.00
N THR A 169 -9.27 -22.98 -9.42
CA THR A 169 -8.05 -23.80 -9.43
C THR A 169 -7.00 -23.20 -8.50
N LEU A 170 -6.36 -24.05 -7.69
CA LEU A 170 -5.25 -23.65 -6.83
C LEU A 170 -3.94 -23.61 -7.62
N GLU A 171 -3.32 -22.43 -7.72
CA GLU A 171 -1.95 -22.27 -8.23
C GLU A 171 -0.97 -22.14 -7.06
N VAL A 172 0.08 -22.96 -7.03
CA VAL A 172 1.09 -22.99 -5.96
C VAL A 172 2.44 -22.50 -6.47
N GLY A 173 3.08 -21.58 -5.74
CA GLY A 173 4.37 -20.97 -6.10
C GLY A 173 4.49 -19.53 -5.60
N VAL A 174 5.73 -19.05 -5.50
CA VAL A 174 6.03 -17.70 -4.99
C VAL A 174 6.10 -16.71 -6.16
N GLY A 175 5.00 -16.01 -6.40
CA GLY A 175 4.88 -15.10 -7.54
C GLY A 175 4.54 -15.81 -8.86
N ARG A 176 4.28 -15.01 -9.89
CA ARG A 176 3.69 -15.48 -11.15
C ARG A 176 4.57 -16.50 -11.89
N TYR A 177 5.87 -16.22 -12.02
CA TYR A 177 6.78 -17.06 -12.79
C TYR A 177 7.02 -18.43 -12.13
N ASP A 178 7.10 -18.48 -10.80
CA ASP A 178 7.24 -19.74 -10.07
C ASP A 178 5.98 -20.61 -10.22
N ARG A 179 4.79 -19.99 -10.28
CA ARG A 179 3.52 -20.69 -10.51
C ARG A 179 3.40 -21.22 -11.95
N GLU A 180 3.77 -20.41 -12.93
CA GLU A 180 3.83 -20.84 -14.35
C GLU A 180 4.85 -21.99 -14.52
N ALA A 181 6.00 -21.92 -13.85
CA ALA A 181 6.99 -23.00 -13.86
C ALA A 181 6.49 -24.27 -13.14
N ALA A 182 5.78 -24.13 -12.02
CA ALA A 182 5.18 -25.26 -11.31
C ALA A 182 4.11 -25.98 -12.17
N ALA A 183 3.27 -25.22 -12.89
CA ALA A 183 2.27 -25.78 -13.81
C ALA A 183 2.92 -26.57 -14.97
N VAL A 184 4.09 -26.16 -15.45
CA VAL A 184 4.85 -26.91 -16.48
C VAL A 184 5.50 -28.18 -15.91
N MET A 185 5.89 -28.18 -14.63
CA MET A 185 6.53 -29.32 -13.96
C MET A 185 5.56 -30.42 -13.48
N GLU A 186 4.25 -30.17 -13.53
CA GLU A 186 3.21 -31.13 -13.18
C GLU A 186 3.23 -32.39 -14.08
N ALA A 187 3.86 -32.30 -15.25
CA ALA A 187 4.12 -33.45 -16.12
C ALA A 187 5.14 -34.48 -15.56
N VAL A 188 5.88 -34.14 -14.49
CA VAL A 188 7.01 -34.93 -13.95
C VAL A 188 6.89 -35.20 -12.44
N ARG A 189 6.17 -34.37 -11.67
CA ARG A 189 5.94 -34.54 -10.22
C ARG A 189 4.47 -34.36 -9.88
N SER A 190 4.01 -35.01 -8.81
CA SER A 190 2.64 -34.79 -8.33
C SER A 190 2.46 -33.38 -7.75
N HIS A 191 1.26 -32.82 -7.88
CA HIS A 191 0.88 -31.52 -7.30
C HIS A 191 1.16 -31.45 -5.78
N ALA A 192 0.98 -32.57 -5.08
CA ALA A 192 1.26 -32.69 -3.65
C ALA A 192 2.75 -32.54 -3.32
N GLU A 193 3.64 -33.16 -4.11
CA GLU A 193 5.09 -33.05 -3.92
C GLU A 193 5.61 -31.64 -4.22
N LEU A 194 5.09 -31.00 -5.27
CA LEU A 194 5.41 -29.61 -5.61
C LEU A 194 5.00 -28.68 -4.46
N THR A 195 3.78 -28.86 -3.95
CA THR A 195 3.24 -28.09 -2.83
C THR A 195 4.10 -28.24 -1.57
N ALA A 196 4.42 -29.49 -1.19
CA ALA A 196 5.26 -29.75 -0.03
C ALA A 196 6.66 -29.12 -0.18
N GLY A 197 7.24 -29.17 -1.38
CA GLY A 197 8.52 -28.55 -1.69
C GLY A 197 8.52 -27.02 -1.52
N VAL A 198 7.50 -26.34 -2.07
CA VAL A 198 7.34 -24.88 -1.93
C VAL A 198 7.20 -24.48 -0.46
N LEU A 199 6.32 -25.15 0.29
CA LEU A 199 6.11 -24.86 1.70
C LEU A 199 7.37 -25.08 2.54
N ALA A 200 8.10 -26.17 2.30
CA ALA A 200 9.36 -26.46 2.98
C ALA A 200 10.43 -25.39 2.68
N ALA A 201 10.56 -24.99 1.41
CA ALA A 201 11.52 -23.95 1.00
C ALA A 201 11.19 -22.61 1.65
N VAL A 202 9.92 -22.21 1.70
CA VAL A 202 9.50 -20.94 2.32
C VAL A 202 9.76 -20.96 3.82
N ARG A 203 9.36 -22.02 4.53
CA ARG A 203 9.61 -22.18 5.98
C ARG A 203 11.09 -22.16 6.34
N ALA A 204 11.94 -22.79 5.52
CA ALA A 204 13.37 -22.81 5.76
C ALA A 204 13.99 -21.40 5.73
N ASN A 205 13.39 -20.49 4.94
CA ASN A 205 13.87 -19.13 4.72
C ASN A 205 13.13 -18.05 5.54
N ARG A 206 11.86 -18.26 5.92
CA ARG A 206 11.01 -17.34 6.69
C ARG A 206 11.25 -17.43 8.20
N ARG A 207 12.49 -17.28 8.62
CA ARG A 207 12.90 -17.31 10.04
C ARG A 207 14.13 -16.44 10.26
N THR A 208 14.34 -16.00 11.50
CA THR A 208 15.38 -15.04 11.86
C THR A 208 16.79 -15.55 11.58
N GLU A 209 17.04 -16.85 11.75
CA GLU A 209 18.36 -17.47 11.60
C GLU A 209 18.67 -17.91 10.16
N ALA A 210 17.78 -17.66 9.21
CA ALA A 210 17.99 -18.05 7.82
C ALA A 210 19.10 -17.22 7.16
N SER A 211 19.84 -17.84 6.24
CA SER A 211 20.76 -17.10 5.37
C SER A 211 20.00 -16.10 4.49
N PRO A 212 20.65 -15.00 4.02
CA PRO A 212 20.02 -14.06 3.10
C PRO A 212 19.45 -14.75 1.86
N HIS A 213 18.16 -14.55 1.60
CA HIS A 213 17.45 -15.19 0.48
C HIS A 213 16.34 -14.27 -0.05
N LEU A 214 15.95 -14.39 -1.32
CA LEU A 214 14.86 -13.55 -1.85
C LEU A 214 13.56 -13.72 -1.05
N LEU A 215 13.23 -14.96 -0.69
CA LEU A 215 12.04 -15.33 0.08
C LEU A 215 11.93 -14.62 1.44
N ASN A 216 13.05 -14.19 2.05
CA ASN A 216 13.05 -13.45 3.32
C ASN A 216 13.24 -11.93 3.16
N ARG A 217 13.21 -11.43 1.92
CA ARG A 217 13.31 -10.01 1.58
C ARG A 217 12.02 -9.42 1.03
N ILE A 218 11.21 -10.22 0.34
CA ILE A 218 9.94 -9.79 -0.26
C ILE A 218 8.78 -9.87 0.74
N GLY A 219 7.71 -9.09 0.55
CA GLY A 219 6.50 -9.19 1.38
C GLY A 219 6.70 -8.99 2.88
N ARG A 220 7.72 -8.21 3.31
CA ARG A 220 8.04 -8.03 4.73
C ARG A 220 6.95 -7.29 5.53
N ALA A 221 6.17 -6.42 4.89
CA ALA A 221 4.99 -5.82 5.52
C ALA A 221 3.96 -6.89 5.94
N ARG A 222 3.70 -7.88 5.06
CA ARG A 222 2.83 -9.01 5.39
C ARG A 222 3.45 -9.96 6.41
N TRP A 223 4.77 -10.13 6.41
CA TRP A 223 5.46 -10.86 7.48
C TRP A 223 5.24 -10.18 8.83
N LEU A 224 5.47 -8.87 8.92
CA LEU A 224 5.21 -8.11 10.14
C LEU A 224 3.75 -8.21 10.58
N ARG A 225 2.79 -8.19 9.64
CA ARG A 225 1.38 -8.51 9.94
C ARG A 225 1.23 -9.92 10.53
N ALA A 226 1.85 -10.94 9.93
CA ALA A 226 1.76 -12.32 10.43
C ALA A 226 2.29 -12.43 11.87
N ASP A 227 3.40 -11.77 12.19
CA ASP A 227 3.95 -11.69 13.55
C ASP A 227 2.92 -11.06 14.52
N LEU A 228 2.23 -10.00 14.09
CA LEU A 228 1.17 -9.33 14.87
C LEU A 228 -0.07 -10.21 15.05
N LEU A 229 -0.48 -10.98 14.04
CA LEU A 229 -1.60 -11.93 14.17
C LEU A 229 -1.28 -13.01 15.20
N ALA A 230 -0.02 -13.46 15.26
CA ALA A 230 0.45 -14.43 16.24
C ALA A 230 0.59 -13.84 17.65
N ALA A 231 0.92 -12.55 17.76
CA ALA A 231 1.14 -11.84 19.03
C ALA A 231 0.42 -10.47 19.08
N PRO A 232 -0.93 -10.45 19.10
CA PRO A 232 -1.71 -9.20 18.98
C PRO A 232 -1.49 -8.23 20.15
N ALA A 233 -1.13 -8.75 21.33
CA ALA A 233 -0.87 -7.95 22.52
C ALA A 233 0.29 -6.93 22.35
N VAL A 234 1.22 -7.16 21.40
CA VAL A 234 2.34 -6.23 21.10
C VAL A 234 1.83 -4.84 20.69
N VAL A 235 0.65 -4.78 20.08
CA VAL A 235 -0.01 -3.52 19.67
C VAL A 235 -1.20 -3.15 20.55
N GLY A 236 -1.40 -3.87 21.66
CA GLY A 236 -2.54 -3.68 22.57
C GLY A 236 -3.85 -4.32 22.07
N ALA A 237 -3.80 -5.20 21.07
CA ALA A 237 -4.96 -5.91 20.57
C ALA A 237 -5.17 -7.24 21.33
N THR A 238 -6.43 -7.63 21.52
CA THR A 238 -6.83 -8.93 22.06
C THR A 238 -6.86 -9.99 20.96
N GLU A 239 -7.31 -9.60 19.78
CA GLU A 239 -7.37 -10.42 18.58
C GLU A 239 -7.13 -9.57 17.34
N LEU A 240 -6.61 -10.19 16.28
CA LEU A 240 -6.44 -9.56 14.98
C LEU A 240 -6.77 -10.57 13.89
N ARG A 241 -7.35 -10.09 12.79
CA ARG A 241 -7.47 -10.83 11.53
C ARG A 241 -6.92 -9.99 10.39
N ALA A 242 -6.29 -10.63 9.41
CA ALA A 242 -5.87 -9.95 8.19
C ALA A 242 -7.08 -9.31 7.48
N VAL A 243 -6.89 -8.11 6.95
CA VAL A 243 -7.88 -7.45 6.09
C VAL A 243 -7.21 -6.92 4.83
N GLU A 244 -8.00 -6.82 3.77
CA GLU A 244 -7.53 -6.34 2.47
C GLU A 244 -7.17 -4.84 2.50
N PRO A 245 -6.17 -4.41 1.73
CA PRO A 245 -5.89 -2.98 1.54
C PRO A 245 -7.06 -2.28 0.81
N PRO A 246 -7.13 -0.94 0.82
CA PRO A 246 -8.15 -0.18 0.10
C PRO A 246 -8.13 -0.39 -1.41
N LEU A 247 -6.94 -0.64 -1.96
CA LEU A 247 -6.68 -0.84 -3.39
C LEU A 247 -5.98 -2.19 -3.61
N PRO A 248 -6.27 -2.91 -4.71
CA PRO A 248 -5.60 -4.15 -5.04
C PRO A 248 -4.08 -3.99 -5.14
N ARG A 249 -3.35 -5.08 -4.93
CA ARG A 249 -1.91 -5.14 -5.19
C ARG A 249 -1.68 -5.66 -6.59
N ASP A 250 -0.83 -4.99 -7.36
CA ASP A 250 -0.48 -5.41 -8.70
C ASP A 250 0.73 -6.38 -8.70
N ASN A 251 1.73 -6.12 -7.85
CA ASN A 251 2.95 -6.92 -7.77
C ASN A 251 3.31 -7.31 -6.33
N LEU A 252 3.88 -8.50 -6.16
CA LEU A 252 4.43 -8.99 -4.89
C LEU A 252 5.60 -8.14 -4.37
N LEU A 253 6.31 -7.47 -5.29
CA LEU A 253 7.43 -6.58 -4.96
C LEU A 253 7.00 -5.17 -4.56
N ASP A 254 5.73 -4.81 -4.78
CA ASP A 254 5.26 -3.48 -4.43
C ASP A 254 5.28 -3.31 -2.90
N PRO A 255 5.78 -2.17 -2.38
CA PRO A 255 5.85 -1.90 -0.95
C PRO A 255 4.47 -1.49 -0.40
N VAL A 256 3.46 -2.32 -0.62
CA VAL A 256 2.09 -2.05 -0.15
C VAL A 256 1.98 -2.49 1.32
N PRO A 257 1.58 -1.58 2.23
CA PRO A 257 1.35 -1.92 3.63
C PRO A 257 0.38 -3.09 3.80
N ALA A 258 0.54 -3.86 4.87
CA ALA A 258 -0.32 -4.99 5.20
C ALA A 258 -1.19 -4.66 6.41
N ALA A 259 -2.50 -4.88 6.28
CA ALA A 259 -3.46 -4.47 7.30
C ALA A 259 -4.06 -5.66 8.07
N ALA A 260 -4.41 -5.40 9.31
CA ALA A 260 -5.23 -6.26 10.15
C ALA A 260 -6.27 -5.44 10.91
N ALA A 261 -7.41 -6.04 11.22
CA ALA A 261 -8.45 -5.42 12.04
C ALA A 261 -8.79 -6.34 13.22
N GLY A 262 -9.21 -5.75 14.34
CA GLY A 262 -9.55 -6.47 15.55
C GLY A 262 -10.07 -5.54 16.64
N SER A 263 -9.81 -5.92 17.89
CA SER A 263 -10.23 -5.17 19.06
C SER A 263 -9.14 -5.09 20.12
N SER A 264 -9.14 -4.00 20.88
CA SER A 264 -8.41 -3.80 22.13
C SER A 264 -9.39 -3.76 23.31
N ALA A 265 -8.88 -3.53 24.53
CA ALA A 265 -9.73 -3.28 25.69
C ALA A 265 -10.59 -2.00 25.55
N ASP A 266 -10.11 -1.03 24.76
CA ASP A 266 -10.74 0.29 24.60
C ASP A 266 -11.70 0.36 23.39
N GLY A 267 -11.67 -0.66 22.52
CA GLY A 267 -12.60 -0.77 21.41
C GLY A 267 -11.97 -1.31 20.12
N PRO A 268 -12.56 -1.01 18.96
CA PRO A 268 -12.12 -1.52 17.68
C PRO A 268 -10.79 -0.89 17.25
N LEU A 269 -9.95 -1.69 16.59
CA LEU A 269 -8.58 -1.34 16.26
C LEU A 269 -8.23 -1.82 14.84
N VAL A 270 -7.54 -0.96 14.09
CA VAL A 270 -6.97 -1.27 12.77
C VAL A 270 -5.47 -1.07 12.85
N VAL A 271 -4.72 -2.11 12.48
CA VAL A 271 -3.25 -2.11 12.41
C VAL A 271 -2.81 -2.08 10.96
N VAL A 272 -1.84 -1.24 10.63
CA VAL A 272 -1.24 -1.20 9.30
C VAL A 272 0.27 -1.30 9.45
N ALA A 273 0.81 -2.43 8.98
CA ALA A 273 2.22 -2.76 9.02
C ALA A 273 2.92 -2.33 7.73
N SER A 274 4.08 -1.69 7.86
CA SER A 274 4.94 -1.34 6.73
C SER A 274 6.41 -1.56 7.07
N VAL A 275 7.24 -1.73 6.04
CA VAL A 275 8.68 -2.01 6.18
C VAL A 275 9.43 -1.23 5.10
N GLY A 276 10.51 -0.57 5.49
CA GLY A 276 11.26 0.36 4.66
C GLY A 276 10.62 1.75 4.60
N VAL A 277 11.16 2.58 3.71
CA VAL A 277 10.67 3.95 3.49
C VAL A 277 9.37 3.89 2.67
N ASP A 278 8.25 4.21 3.30
CA ASP A 278 6.96 4.38 2.64
C ASP A 278 6.32 5.70 3.07
N LEU A 279 6.45 6.72 2.21
CA LEU A 279 5.86 8.04 2.47
C LEU A 279 4.33 8.03 2.37
N ASP A 280 3.73 7.06 1.66
CA ASP A 280 2.28 6.95 1.49
C ASP A 280 1.61 6.02 2.51
N LEU A 281 2.38 5.56 3.51
CA LEU A 281 1.87 4.73 4.59
C LEU A 281 0.68 5.39 5.30
N VAL A 282 0.81 6.66 5.72
CA VAL A 282 -0.22 7.32 6.53
C VAL A 282 -1.53 7.51 5.76
N PRO A 283 -1.54 8.05 4.52
CA PRO A 283 -2.75 8.08 3.70
C PRO A 283 -3.36 6.70 3.46
N THR A 284 -2.54 5.71 3.10
CA THR A 284 -3.00 4.33 2.85
C THR A 284 -3.59 3.70 4.12
N ALA A 285 -3.00 3.96 5.29
CA ALA A 285 -3.46 3.43 6.56
C ALA A 285 -4.77 4.08 7.02
N ALA A 286 -4.90 5.40 6.83
CA ALA A 286 -6.15 6.11 7.10
C ALA A 286 -7.30 5.62 6.20
N ASP A 287 -7.02 5.39 4.91
CA ASP A 287 -7.97 4.84 3.93
C ASP A 287 -8.37 3.40 4.29
N THR A 288 -7.41 2.60 4.80
CA THR A 288 -7.68 1.27 5.36
C THR A 288 -8.63 1.33 6.54
N ARG A 289 -8.38 2.22 7.50
CA ARG A 289 -9.29 2.42 8.65
C ARG A 289 -10.67 2.85 8.16
N ASP A 290 -10.74 3.82 7.27
CA ASP A 290 -12.02 4.32 6.75
C ASP A 290 -12.83 3.22 6.04
N ARG A 291 -12.14 2.33 5.30
CA ARG A 291 -12.79 1.19 4.64
C ARG A 291 -13.36 0.16 5.61
N HIS A 292 -12.59 -0.23 6.63
CA HIS A 292 -12.92 -1.38 7.48
C HIS A 292 -13.61 -1.01 8.78
N HIS A 293 -13.19 0.08 9.41
CA HIS A 293 -13.71 0.52 10.70
C HIS A 293 -13.43 2.02 10.93
N PRO A 294 -14.26 2.94 10.38
CA PRO A 294 -13.99 4.39 10.39
C PRO A 294 -13.73 4.99 11.77
N THR A 295 -14.27 4.36 12.81
CA THR A 295 -14.14 4.81 14.20
C THR A 295 -13.04 4.12 14.99
N ALA A 296 -12.33 3.17 14.40
CA ALA A 296 -11.28 2.41 15.10
C ALA A 296 -10.07 3.28 15.43
N GLU A 297 -9.37 2.88 16.49
CA GLU A 297 -8.00 3.31 16.70
C GLU A 297 -7.14 2.84 15.50
N LEU A 298 -6.27 3.72 14.99
CA LEU A 298 -5.32 3.38 13.94
C LEU A 298 -3.91 3.26 14.52
N VAL A 299 -3.30 2.09 14.33
CA VAL A 299 -1.94 1.79 14.78
C VAL A 299 -1.05 1.54 13.57
N LEU A 300 -0.04 2.39 13.40
CA LEU A 300 1.00 2.23 12.38
C LEU A 300 2.12 1.38 12.96
N VAL A 301 2.46 0.27 12.34
CA VAL A 301 3.51 -0.63 12.85
C VAL A 301 4.67 -0.68 11.86
N LEU A 302 5.85 -0.30 12.33
CA LEU A 302 7.07 -0.29 11.53
C LEU A 302 8.23 -0.88 12.34
N PRO A 303 9.26 -1.43 11.67
CA PRO A 303 10.54 -1.67 12.31
C PRO A 303 11.12 -0.39 12.91
N PRO A 304 11.84 -0.46 14.04
CA PRO A 304 12.39 0.74 14.70
C PRO A 304 13.22 1.65 13.77
N ARG A 305 13.96 1.07 12.81
CA ARG A 305 14.79 1.80 11.86
C ARG A 305 14.01 2.53 10.75
N ASP A 306 12.75 2.13 10.54
CA ASP A 306 11.89 2.65 9.48
C ASP A 306 10.89 3.69 10.04
N LEU A 307 10.85 3.88 11.36
CA LEU A 307 9.99 4.86 12.02
C LEU A 307 10.64 6.26 11.96
N TYR A 308 10.38 6.98 10.87
CA TYR A 308 10.87 8.34 10.67
C TYR A 308 9.92 9.38 11.28
N PRO A 309 10.42 10.54 11.78
CA PRO A 309 9.58 11.60 12.35
C PRO A 309 8.46 12.11 11.45
N VAL A 310 8.64 12.03 10.13
CA VAL A 310 7.62 12.42 9.15
C VAL A 310 6.36 11.55 9.25
N VAL A 311 6.48 10.28 9.65
CA VAL A 311 5.34 9.37 9.83
C VAL A 311 4.47 9.87 10.98
N ASP A 312 5.06 10.19 12.13
CA ASP A 312 4.34 10.71 13.29
C ASP A 312 3.74 12.09 13.01
N ALA A 313 4.49 12.97 12.32
CA ALA A 313 4.00 14.27 11.91
C ALA A 313 2.76 14.16 11.02
N LEU A 314 2.76 13.26 10.03
CA LEU A 314 1.59 13.02 9.17
C LEU A 314 0.44 12.34 9.91
N ALA A 315 0.74 11.37 10.80
CA ALA A 315 -0.25 10.67 11.60
C ALA A 315 -1.02 11.63 12.53
N ALA A 316 -0.35 12.66 13.05
CA ALA A 316 -0.97 13.71 13.86
C ALA A 316 -1.90 14.64 13.05
N ARG A 317 -1.71 14.74 11.73
CA ARG A 317 -2.53 15.54 10.79
C ARG A 317 -3.76 14.78 10.25
N LEU A 318 -4.01 13.57 10.73
CA LEU A 318 -5.27 12.90 10.45
C LEU A 318 -6.38 13.52 11.30
N ARG A 319 -7.59 13.69 10.74
CA ARG A 319 -8.78 14.14 11.50
C ARG A 319 -9.04 13.27 12.73
N ARG A 320 -8.66 12.00 12.65
CA ARG A 320 -8.52 11.08 13.78
C ARG A 320 -7.06 10.64 13.82
N PRO A 321 -6.24 11.19 14.73
CA PRO A 321 -4.82 10.87 14.82
C PRO A 321 -4.58 9.36 14.94
N ALA A 322 -3.44 8.92 14.42
CA ALA A 322 -2.95 7.55 14.58
C ALA A 322 -1.72 7.56 15.49
N ARG A 323 -1.46 6.43 16.16
CA ARG A 323 -0.18 6.23 16.86
C ARG A 323 0.71 5.28 16.10
N SER A 324 2.02 5.41 16.28
CA SER A 324 3.01 4.49 15.77
C SER A 324 3.50 3.53 16.87
N VAL A 325 3.88 2.32 16.47
CA VAL A 325 4.54 1.32 17.34
C VAL A 325 5.72 0.74 16.59
N ALA A 326 6.89 0.77 17.24
CA ALA A 326 8.09 0.14 16.73
C ALA A 326 8.10 -1.36 17.08
N VAL A 327 8.06 -2.23 16.08
CA VAL A 327 8.10 -3.69 16.26
C VAL A 327 9.23 -4.28 15.40
N PRO A 328 10.24 -4.93 15.99
CA PRO A 328 11.28 -5.61 15.21
C PRO A 328 10.67 -6.70 14.33
N GLY A 329 11.15 -6.82 13.09
CA GLY A 329 10.75 -7.92 12.22
C GLY A 329 11.48 -9.21 12.53
N SER A 330 10.80 -10.35 12.37
CA SER A 330 11.37 -11.68 12.61
C SER A 330 12.24 -12.22 11.46
N TRP A 331 12.75 -11.34 10.59
CA TRP A 331 13.58 -11.70 9.44
C TRP A 331 15.08 -11.57 9.72
N PRO A 332 15.95 -12.27 8.95
CA PRO A 332 17.39 -12.09 9.04
C PRO A 332 17.79 -10.64 8.72
N SER A 333 18.67 -10.09 9.56
CA SER A 333 19.22 -8.73 9.44
C SER A 333 20.10 -8.56 8.20
#